data_AF-A0A3A0D873-F1
#
_entry.id   AF-A0A3A0D873-F1
#
_cell.length_a   1.000
_cell.length_b   1.000
_cell.length_c   1.000
_cell.angle_alpha   90.00
_cell.angle_beta   90.00
_cell.angle_gamma   90.00
#
_symmetry.space_group_name_H-M   'P 1'
#
loop_
_entity.id
_entity.type
_entity.pdbx_description
1 polymer ?
#
loop_
_entity_poly.entity_id
_entity_poly.type
_entity_poly.pdbx_seq_one_letter_code
_entity_poly.pdbx_strand_id
1 'polypeptide(L)'
;MPVEQLEPRCLLTAGNLVISEFMAANNGSFDDEDGQHSDWIEIYNADATAVNLGDWRLTDDDGDLEKWGFPDTAIQPGEYLVVFASGKDKAIAGGELHT
;
A
#
# COMPACT_ATOMS: atom_id res chain seq x y z
N MET A 1 -24.53 13.07 -29.50
CA MET A 1 -23.76 12.97 -28.24
C MET A 1 -22.35 12.56 -28.60
N PRO A 2 -21.32 13.41 -28.42
CA PRO A 2 -19.94 12.99 -28.64
C PRO A 2 -19.54 12.05 -27.48
N VAL A 3 -18.82 10.97 -27.82
CA VAL A 3 -18.19 10.09 -26.82
C VAL A 3 -16.99 10.82 -26.24
N GLU A 4 -16.98 10.99 -24.93
CA GLU A 4 -15.84 11.52 -24.20
C GLU A 4 -14.69 10.51 -24.28
N GLN A 5 -13.58 10.94 -24.86
CA GLN A 5 -12.41 10.10 -25.04
C GLN A 5 -11.68 10.03 -23.70
N LEU A 6 -11.68 8.85 -23.09
CA LEU A 6 -10.92 8.61 -21.86
C LEU A 6 -9.45 8.97 -22.08
N GLU A 7 -8.90 9.79 -21.19
CA GLU A 7 -7.49 10.19 -21.18
C GLU A 7 -6.58 8.94 -21.32
N PRO A 8 -5.45 9.04 -22.06
CA PRO A 8 -4.53 7.92 -22.18
C PRO A 8 -3.99 7.54 -20.81
N ARG A 9 -4.31 6.34 -20.35
CA ARG A 9 -3.63 5.71 -19.21
C ARG A 9 -2.19 5.48 -19.61
N CYS A 10 -1.29 6.35 -19.15
CA CYS A 10 0.13 6.08 -19.21
C CYS A 10 0.41 4.88 -18.31
N LEU A 11 0.67 3.71 -18.91
CA LEU A 11 1.27 2.61 -18.16
C LEU A 11 2.70 3.02 -17.83
N LEU A 12 2.91 3.44 -16.58
CA LEU A 12 4.25 3.51 -16.00
C LEU A 12 4.78 2.07 -15.98
N THR A 13 5.54 1.68 -17.00
CA THR A 13 6.09 0.32 -17.14
C THR A 13 7.26 0.05 -16.18
N ALA A 14 7.18 0.52 -14.93
CA ALA A 14 8.17 0.26 -13.90
C ALA A 14 7.46 -0.28 -12.65
N GLY A 15 7.21 -1.60 -12.65
CA GLY A 15 6.65 -2.35 -11.53
C GLY A 15 5.13 -2.42 -11.54
N ASN A 16 4.58 -3.63 -11.61
CA ASN A 16 3.15 -3.86 -11.39
C ASN A 16 2.83 -3.96 -9.90
N LEU A 17 3.48 -3.12 -9.08
CA LEU A 17 3.14 -2.95 -7.68
C LEU A 17 1.95 -1.98 -7.62
N VAL A 18 0.83 -2.43 -7.08
CA VAL A 18 -0.42 -1.66 -7.08
C VAL A 18 -0.99 -1.61 -5.68
N ILE A 19 -1.61 -0.48 -5.33
CA ILE A 19 -2.59 -0.48 -4.24
C ILE A 19 -3.82 -1.19 -4.79
N SER A 20 -4.06 -2.42 -4.33
CA SER A 20 -5.17 -3.26 -4.80
C SER A 20 -6.48 -2.93 -4.08
N GLU A 21 -6.40 -2.56 -2.80
CA GLU A 21 -7.55 -2.18 -1.98
C GLU A 21 -7.12 -1.19 -0.88
N PHE A 22 -8.07 -0.42 -0.38
CA PHE A 22 -7.93 0.32 0.87
C PHE A 22 -9.28 0.46 1.56
N MET A 23 -9.27 0.55 2.89
CA MET A 23 -10.44 0.77 3.73
C MET A 23 -10.16 1.93 4.67
N ALA A 24 -10.75 3.10 4.38
CA ALA A 24 -10.60 4.32 5.18
C ALA A 24 -11.69 4.51 6.26
N ALA A 25 -12.55 3.50 6.45
CA ALA A 25 -13.63 3.50 7.43
C ALA A 25 -13.96 2.05 7.81
N ASN A 26 -13.02 1.41 8.49
CA ASN A 26 -13.16 0.02 8.89
C ASN A 26 -14.08 -0.10 10.13
N ASN A 27 -15.30 -0.61 9.92
CA ASN A 27 -16.32 -0.70 10.97
C ASN A 27 -16.53 -2.15 11.44
N GLY A 28 -15.43 -2.88 11.66
CA GLY A 28 -15.44 -4.24 12.20
C GLY A 28 -15.16 -5.37 11.21
N SER A 29 -14.66 -5.06 10.01
CA SER A 29 -14.39 -6.08 8.98
C SER A 29 -13.05 -6.79 9.15
N PHE A 30 -12.05 -6.10 9.69
CA PHE A 30 -10.69 -6.60 9.82
C PHE A 30 -10.02 -5.92 11.01
N ASP A 31 -9.31 -6.67 11.84
CA ASP A 31 -8.69 -6.15 13.06
C ASP A 31 -7.19 -6.15 12.89
N ASP A 32 -6.52 -5.15 13.46
CA ASP A 32 -5.07 -5.23 13.68
C ASP A 32 -4.73 -6.10 14.90
N GLU A 33 -3.43 -6.31 15.16
CA GLU A 33 -2.93 -7.16 16.25
C GLU A 33 -3.36 -6.68 17.64
N ASP A 34 -3.75 -5.40 17.77
CA ASP A 34 -4.24 -4.81 19.01
C ASP A 34 -5.78 -4.89 19.12
N GLY A 35 -6.46 -5.52 18.15
CA GLY A 35 -7.92 -5.66 18.10
C GLY A 35 -8.65 -4.39 17.66
N GLN A 36 -7.96 -3.47 16.97
CA GLN A 36 -8.56 -2.22 16.50
C GLN A 36 -8.96 -2.31 15.02
N HIS A 37 -10.08 -1.70 14.68
CA HIS A 37 -10.55 -1.57 13.31
C HIS A 37 -9.87 -0.38 12.61
N SER A 38 -8.54 -0.45 12.52
CA SER A 38 -7.74 0.58 11.86
C SER A 38 -8.05 0.65 10.37
N ASP A 39 -7.88 1.83 9.79
CA ASP A 39 -7.82 1.97 8.33
C ASP A 39 -6.65 1.14 7.79
N TRP A 40 -6.75 0.67 6.56
CA TRP A 40 -5.68 -0.13 5.97
C TRP A 40 -5.57 0.04 4.46
N ILE A 41 -4.37 -0.23 3.96
CA ILE A 41 -4.01 -0.25 2.54
C ILE A 41 -3.45 -1.63 2.22
N GLU A 42 -3.92 -2.24 1.14
CA GLU A 42 -3.35 -3.47 0.58
C GLU A 42 -2.52 -3.15 -0.66
N ILE A 43 -1.31 -3.70 -0.70
CA ILE A 43 -0.36 -3.57 -1.79
C ILE A 43 -0.16 -4.95 -2.40
N TYR A 44 -0.42 -5.06 -3.70
CA TYR A 44 -0.27 -6.26 -4.48
C TYR A 44 0.94 -6.17 -5.41
N ASN A 45 1.76 -7.24 -5.42
CA ASN A 45 2.81 -7.39 -6.42
C ASN A 45 2.32 -8.23 -7.61
N ALA A 46 1.97 -7.58 -8.73
CA ALA A 46 1.62 -8.26 -9.97
C ALA A 46 2.83 -8.56 -10.87
N ASP A 47 4.06 -8.27 -10.44
CA ASP A 47 5.26 -8.64 -11.19
C ASP A 47 5.56 -10.13 -11.11
N ALA A 48 6.33 -10.62 -12.06
CA ALA A 48 6.83 -11.99 -12.07
C ALA A 48 8.03 -12.21 -11.12
N THR A 49 8.50 -11.14 -10.44
CA THR A 49 9.65 -11.16 -9.53
C THR A 49 9.31 -10.49 -8.20
N ALA A 50 10.00 -10.88 -7.13
CA ALA A 50 9.84 -10.23 -5.83
C ALA A 50 10.28 -8.76 -5.88
N VAL A 51 9.55 -7.91 -5.16
CA VAL A 51 9.84 -6.47 -5.04
C VAL A 51 10.14 -6.16 -3.58
N ASN A 52 11.31 -5.57 -3.29
CA ASN A 52 11.65 -5.09 -1.94
C ASN A 52 11.27 -3.61 -1.81
N LEU A 53 10.57 -3.28 -0.73
CA LEU A 53 10.08 -1.95 -0.41
C LEU A 53 11.01 -1.09 0.46
N GLY A 54 12.20 -1.54 0.87
CA GLY A 54 13.04 -0.80 1.85
C GLY A 54 13.31 0.70 1.58
N ASP A 55 13.31 1.11 0.31
CA ASP A 55 13.47 2.54 -0.07
C ASP A 55 12.16 3.23 -0.52
N TRP A 56 11.04 2.53 -0.41
CA TRP A 56 9.72 3.04 -0.78
C TRP A 56 9.10 3.83 0.38
N ARG A 57 8.14 4.69 0.02
CA ARG A 57 7.43 5.56 0.96
C ARG A 57 5.92 5.50 0.72
N LEU A 58 5.14 5.68 1.78
CA LEU A 58 3.71 6.00 1.72
C LEU A 58 3.51 7.45 2.14
N THR A 59 2.64 8.14 1.40
CA THR A 59 2.20 9.49 1.73
C THR A 59 0.78 9.73 1.26
N ASP A 60 0.09 10.60 1.98
CA ASP A 60 -1.19 11.23 1.64
C ASP A 60 -1.03 12.74 1.33
N ASP A 61 0.20 13.25 1.38
CA ASP A 61 0.56 14.65 1.17
C ASP A 61 1.44 14.78 -0.07
N ASP A 62 0.94 15.45 -1.12
CA ASP A 62 1.70 15.68 -2.36
C ASP A 62 2.86 16.67 -2.19
N GLY A 63 2.90 17.39 -1.06
CA GLY A 63 4.01 18.24 -0.64
C GLY A 63 5.09 17.51 0.18
N ASP A 64 4.81 16.30 0.69
CA ASP A 64 5.75 15.50 1.49
C ASP A 64 5.74 14.03 1.06
N LEU A 65 6.62 13.68 0.12
CA LEU A 65 6.73 12.32 -0.42
C LEU A 65 7.50 11.34 0.47
N GLU A 66 8.04 11.79 1.61
CA GLU A 66 8.88 10.97 2.49
C GLU A 66 8.22 10.59 3.83
N LYS A 67 6.91 10.89 3.98
CA LYS A 67 6.16 10.83 5.23
C LYS A 67 6.30 9.53 6.03
N TRP A 68 6.10 8.35 5.41
CA TRP A 68 6.29 7.06 6.08
C TRP A 68 7.12 6.10 5.24
N GLY A 69 8.14 5.48 5.84
CA GLY A 69 9.06 4.58 5.15
C GLY A 69 8.84 3.12 5.49
N PHE A 70 8.83 2.28 4.46
CA PHE A 70 8.79 0.84 4.64
C PHE A 70 10.12 0.32 5.23
N PRO A 71 10.07 -0.71 6.10
CA PRO A 71 11.26 -1.51 6.37
C PRO A 71 11.56 -2.41 5.16
N ASP A 72 12.74 -3.04 5.15
CA ASP A 72 13.13 -4.04 4.16
C ASP A 72 12.10 -5.20 4.09
N THR A 73 11.15 -5.06 3.17
CA THR A 73 9.97 -5.94 3.05
C THR A 73 9.84 -6.36 1.60
N ALA A 74 10.03 -7.65 1.35
CA ALA A 74 9.87 -8.23 0.03
C ALA A 74 8.46 -8.78 -0.14
N ILE A 75 7.74 -8.33 -1.17
CA ILE A 75 6.49 -8.92 -1.61
C ILE A 75 6.80 -9.88 -2.76
N GLN A 76 6.52 -11.19 -2.61
CA GLN A 76 6.76 -12.16 -3.69
C GLN A 76 5.77 -11.97 -4.84
N PRO A 77 6.04 -12.55 -6.04
CA PRO A 77 5.10 -12.54 -7.15
C PRO A 77 3.72 -13.05 -6.74
N GLY A 78 2.68 -12.25 -6.98
CA GLY A 78 1.32 -12.64 -6.67
C GLY A 78 0.91 -12.51 -5.19
N GLU A 79 1.79 -12.01 -4.33
CA GLU A 79 1.50 -11.79 -2.90
C GLU A 79 1.01 -10.36 -2.61
N TYR A 80 0.45 -10.22 -1.42
CA TYR A 80 -0.15 -8.99 -0.90
C TYR A 80 0.53 -8.60 0.42
N LEU A 81 0.59 -7.31 0.69
CA LEU A 81 1.03 -6.73 1.95
C LEU A 81 -0.06 -5.77 2.44
N VAL A 82 -0.46 -5.90 3.71
CA VAL A 82 -1.34 -4.94 4.37
C VAL A 82 -0.51 -4.00 5.23
N VAL A 83 -0.83 -2.70 5.14
CA VAL A 83 -0.33 -1.65 6.02
C VAL A 83 -1.52 -0.97 6.68
N PHE A 84 -1.53 -0.94 8.01
CA PHE A 84 -2.56 -0.25 8.78
C PHE A 84 -2.24 1.25 8.91
N ALA A 85 -3.16 2.11 8.52
CA ALA A 85 -3.03 3.56 8.64
C ALA A 85 -3.46 4.05 10.04
N SER A 86 -2.85 3.51 11.09
CA SER A 86 -3.33 3.68 12.48
C SER A 86 -2.65 4.81 13.28
N GLY A 87 -1.55 5.37 12.80
CA GLY A 87 -0.73 6.34 13.53
C GLY A 87 0.12 5.73 14.65
N LYS A 88 0.40 4.43 14.59
CA LYS A 88 1.21 3.69 15.59
C LYS A 88 2.70 3.63 15.20
N ASP A 89 3.04 3.93 13.95
CA ASP A 89 4.41 3.98 13.43
C ASP A 89 5.22 2.69 13.72
N LYS A 90 4.65 1.54 13.35
CA LYS A 90 5.32 0.23 13.45
C LYS A 90 5.88 -0.16 12.08
N ALA A 91 7.18 0.01 11.90
CA ALA A 91 7.90 -0.32 10.66
C ALA A 91 8.97 -1.39 10.90
N ILE A 92 8.55 -2.60 11.30
CA ILE A 92 9.46 -3.74 11.54
C ILE A 92 9.20 -4.84 10.51
N ALA A 93 10.24 -5.25 9.78
CA ALA A 93 10.14 -6.30 8.78
C ALA A 93 9.62 -7.61 9.41
N GLY A 94 8.60 -8.21 8.79
CA GLY A 94 7.98 -9.45 9.23
C GLY A 94 6.93 -9.32 10.34
N GLY A 95 6.63 -8.11 10.82
CA GLY A 95 5.49 -7.82 11.69
C GLY A 95 4.34 -7.13 10.94
N GLU A 96 3.26 -6.80 11.65
CA GLU A 96 2.26 -5.87 11.14
C GLU A 96 2.86 -4.48 10.94
N LEU A 97 2.57 -3.89 9.78
CA LEU A 97 3.04 -2.56 9.44
C LEU A 97 1.97 -1.54 9.78
N HIS A 98 2.37 -0.48 10.47
CA HIS A 98 1.51 0.62 10.84
C HIS A 98 2.18 1.95 10.50
N THR A 99 1.44 2.85 9.83
CA THR A 99 1.84 4.25 9.72
C THR A 99 1.58 5.01 11.02
#